data_AF-A0A965FL95-F1
#
_entry.id   AF-A0A965FL95-F1
#
_cell.length_a   1.000
_cell.length_b   1.000
_cell.length_c   1.000
_cell.angle_alpha   90.00
_cell.angle_beta   90.00
_cell.angle_gamma   90.00
#
_symmetry.space_group_name_H-M   'P 1'
#
loop_
_entity.id
_entity.type
_entity.pdbx_description
1 polymer ?
#
loop_
_entity_poly.entity_id
_entity_poly.type
_entity_poly.pdbx_seq_one_letter_code
_entity_poly.pdbx_strand_id
1 'polypeptide(L)'
;MSANFSHVSFKSQLKKYYTWYTGGFIVFLLALAVAEQLGMSRTWIGYWFMFATIGLYAGIGIMSRTAEVSEYYVAGRRVPAFFNGMATGADWMSAASFIGMAGTLYLSGFDGLAFVMGWTGGYCLVALFLAPYLRKFGQFTIPDFLGERYGGNIVRSIGVIAAITCSFVYVVAQIYGVGLITSRFTGLEFGVGVFVGLGGILVCSMLGGMKAVTWTQVAQYIILIIAYMTPVVWLGIKHTGSPIPQVAYGVTLQKVGDLEKKITADPKEVEVRGIFKARA
;
A
#
# COMPACT_ATOMS: atom_id res chain seq x y z
N MET A 1 -28.78 15.08 -16.66
CA MET A 1 -28.61 16.43 -16.09
C MET A 1 -28.16 16.28 -14.63
N SER A 2 -26.85 16.29 -14.37
CA SER A 2 -26.23 16.31 -13.01
C SER A 2 -24.71 16.32 -13.17
N ALA A 3 -24.20 17.32 -13.87
CA ALA A 3 -22.76 17.56 -14.00
C ALA A 3 -22.52 19.02 -13.63
N ASN A 4 -22.52 19.31 -12.33
CA ASN A 4 -21.96 20.53 -11.74
C ASN A 4 -21.92 20.39 -10.22
N PHE A 5 -21.18 19.39 -9.71
CA PHE A 5 -20.54 19.60 -8.41
C PHE A 5 -19.49 20.68 -8.64
N SER A 6 -19.70 21.89 -8.09
CA SER A 6 -18.77 23.00 -8.29
C SER A 6 -17.36 22.56 -7.87
N HIS A 7 -16.38 22.78 -8.76
CA HIS A 7 -14.97 22.43 -8.49
C HIS A 7 -14.46 23.03 -7.17
N VAL A 8 -15.06 24.13 -6.72
CA VAL A 8 -14.81 24.80 -5.43
C VAL A 8 -15.31 23.97 -4.24
N SER A 9 -16.52 23.42 -4.29
CA SER A 9 -17.07 22.54 -3.24
C SER A 9 -16.24 21.26 -3.12
N PHE A 10 -15.83 20.69 -4.25
CA PHE A 10 -14.99 19.49 -4.28
C PHE A 10 -13.60 19.75 -3.66
N LYS A 11 -12.91 20.83 -4.07
CA LYS A 11 -11.61 21.22 -3.48
C LYS A 11 -11.72 21.54 -2.00
N SER A 12 -12.80 22.20 -1.57
CA SER A 12 -13.05 22.53 -0.16
C SER A 12 -13.25 21.28 0.71
N GLN A 13 -14.09 20.34 0.28
CA GLN A 13 -14.28 19.07 0.99
C GLN A 13 -12.99 18.25 1.02
N LEU A 14 -12.27 18.14 -0.10
CA LEU A 14 -10.99 17.45 -0.16
C LEU A 14 -9.97 18.05 0.81
N LYS A 15 -9.83 19.38 0.80
CA LYS A 15 -8.96 20.10 1.74
C LYS A 15 -9.39 19.83 3.17
N LYS A 16 -10.69 19.90 3.50
CA LYS A 16 -11.20 19.64 4.85
C LYS A 16 -10.84 18.24 5.35
N TYR A 17 -11.12 17.19 4.56
CA TYR A 17 -10.80 15.82 4.95
C TYR A 17 -9.29 15.61 5.07
N TYR A 18 -8.51 16.06 4.08
CA TYR A 18 -7.06 15.90 4.10
C TYR A 18 -6.42 16.67 5.26
N THR A 19 -6.79 17.92 5.49
CA THR A 19 -6.26 18.72 6.59
C THR A 19 -6.65 18.14 7.95
N TRP A 20 -7.87 17.61 8.10
CA TRP A 20 -8.31 16.99 9.34
C TRP A 20 -7.57 15.67 9.63
N TYR A 21 -7.48 14.76 8.65
CA TYR A 21 -6.76 13.49 8.82
C TYR A 21 -5.25 13.69 8.98
N THR A 22 -4.62 14.47 8.10
CA THR A 22 -3.18 14.75 8.18
C THR A 22 -2.84 15.52 9.45
N GLY A 23 -3.65 16.53 9.82
CA GLY A 23 -3.46 17.28 11.05
C GLY A 23 -3.64 16.41 12.29
N GLY A 24 -4.71 15.62 12.34
CA GLY A 24 -4.95 14.68 13.44
C GLY A 24 -3.85 13.64 13.58
N PHE A 25 -3.35 13.11 12.46
CA PHE A 25 -2.23 12.16 12.46
C PHE A 25 -0.92 12.81 12.92
N ILE A 26 -0.60 14.03 12.47
CA ILE A 26 0.59 14.75 12.93
C ILE A 26 0.50 15.03 14.44
N VAL A 27 -0.66 15.49 14.93
CA VAL A 27 -0.88 15.72 16.37
C VAL A 27 -0.72 14.41 17.15
N PHE A 28 -1.25 13.31 16.63
CA PHE A 28 -1.06 11.99 17.24
C PHE A 28 0.41 11.57 17.31
N LEU A 29 1.17 11.77 16.23
CA LEU A 29 2.61 11.50 16.21
C LEU A 29 3.38 12.37 17.20
N LEU A 30 3.06 13.67 17.28
CA LEU A 30 3.67 14.59 18.23
C LEU A 30 3.35 14.19 19.67
N ALA A 31 2.11 13.76 19.95
CA ALA A 31 1.73 13.26 21.27
C ALA A 31 2.52 12.00 21.65
N LEU A 32 2.71 11.06 20.72
CA LEU A 32 3.54 9.88 20.95
C LEU A 32 5.02 10.25 21.14
N ALA A 33 5.54 11.21 20.39
CA ALA A 33 6.92 11.69 20.54
C ALA A 33 7.15 12.37 21.90
N VAL A 34 6.19 13.17 22.38
CA VAL A 34 6.24 13.74 23.73
C VAL A 34 6.16 12.64 24.78
N ALA A 35 5.28 11.65 24.59
CA ALA A 35 5.19 10.51 25.50
C ALA A 35 6.49 9.70 25.57
N GLU A 36 7.19 9.52 24.44
CA GLU A 36 8.53 8.92 24.40
C GLU A 36 9.54 9.73 25.22
N GLN A 37 9.56 11.05 25.07
CA GLN A 37 10.44 11.94 25.84
C GLN A 37 10.14 11.94 27.34
N LEU A 38 8.88 11.70 27.72
CA LEU A 38 8.45 11.53 29.11
C LEU A 38 8.77 10.13 29.68
N GLY A 39 9.43 9.26 28.91
CA GLY A 39 9.91 7.95 29.36
C GLY A 39 8.98 6.78 29.05
N MET A 40 7.97 6.96 28.18
CA MET A 40 7.13 5.84 27.73
C MET A 40 7.97 4.82 26.97
N SER A 41 7.80 3.52 27.29
CA SER A 41 8.55 2.48 26.61
C SER A 41 8.12 2.35 25.14
N ARG A 42 9.07 1.95 24.28
CA ARG A 42 8.83 1.72 22.85
C ARG A 42 7.71 0.71 22.57
N THR A 43 7.55 -0.28 23.44
CA THR A 43 6.48 -1.28 23.36
C THR A 43 5.10 -0.63 23.52
N TRP A 44 4.94 0.26 24.50
CA TRP A 44 3.68 0.98 24.73
C TRP A 44 3.35 1.93 23.58
N ILE A 45 4.35 2.61 23.01
CA ILE A 45 4.18 3.45 21.82
C ILE A 45 3.66 2.61 20.65
N GLY A 46 4.24 1.42 20.44
CA GLY A 46 3.80 0.47 19.41
C GLY A 46 2.34 0.04 19.60
N TYR A 47 1.92 -0.25 20.83
CA TYR A 47 0.53 -0.60 21.14
C TYR A 47 -0.43 0.54 20.86
N TRP A 48 -0.11 1.76 21.33
CA TRP A 48 -0.94 2.93 21.06
C TRP A 48 -1.07 3.20 19.57
N PHE A 49 0.02 3.10 18.81
CA PHE A 49 -0.01 3.28 17.36
C PHE A 49 -0.89 2.23 16.67
N MET A 50 -0.74 0.95 17.03
CA MET A 50 -1.50 -0.15 16.46
C MET A 50 -3.00 -0.06 16.79
N PHE A 51 -3.36 0.13 18.06
CA PHE A 51 -4.77 0.19 18.46
C PHE A 51 -5.46 1.47 17.98
N ALA A 52 -4.76 2.60 17.94
CA ALA A 52 -5.32 3.84 17.38
C ALA A 52 -5.62 3.70 15.88
N THR A 53 -4.74 3.06 15.12
CA THR A 53 -4.97 2.83 13.68
C THR A 53 -6.10 1.85 13.42
N ILE A 54 -6.16 0.72 14.15
CA ILE A 54 -7.29 -0.22 14.08
C ILE A 54 -8.60 0.46 14.47
N GLY A 55 -8.60 1.22 15.57
CA GLY A 55 -9.77 1.96 16.04
C GLY A 55 -10.26 3.02 15.04
N LEU A 56 -9.34 3.75 14.41
CA LEU A 56 -9.66 4.70 13.36
C LEU A 56 -10.35 4.01 12.17
N TYR A 57 -9.78 2.90 11.69
CA TYR A 57 -10.34 2.17 10.54
C TYR A 57 -11.69 1.53 10.88
N ALA A 58 -11.83 0.94 12.06
CA ALA A 58 -13.10 0.41 12.54
C ALA A 58 -14.16 1.51 12.65
N GLY A 59 -13.80 2.69 13.16
CA GLY A 59 -14.69 3.86 13.23
C GLY A 59 -15.17 4.29 11.84
N ILE A 60 -14.29 4.36 10.85
CA ILE A 60 -14.65 4.66 9.45
C ILE A 60 -15.62 3.60 8.89
N GLY A 61 -15.37 2.32 9.19
CA GLY A 61 -16.23 1.20 8.78
C GLY A 61 -17.64 1.31 9.35
N ILE A 62 -17.76 1.60 10.65
CA ILE A 62 -19.05 1.76 11.34
C ILE A 62 -19.82 2.97 10.78
N MET A 63 -19.15 4.11 10.61
CA MET A 63 -19.77 5.34 10.06
C MET A 63 -20.19 5.19 8.59
N SER A 64 -19.58 4.27 7.85
CA SER A 64 -19.84 4.04 6.43
C SER A 64 -20.79 2.87 6.17
N ARG A 65 -21.46 2.35 7.20
CA ARG A 65 -22.35 1.19 7.11
C ARG A 65 -23.45 1.40 6.07
N THR A 66 -23.64 0.41 5.19
CA THR A 66 -24.70 0.43 4.17
C THR A 66 -25.22 -0.99 3.89
N ALA A 67 -26.51 -1.11 3.58
CA ALA A 67 -27.16 -2.37 3.20
C ALA A 67 -27.53 -2.42 1.69
N GLU A 68 -27.32 -1.32 0.97
CA GLU A 68 -27.62 -1.20 -0.46
C GLU A 68 -26.49 -1.82 -1.30
N VAL A 69 -26.81 -2.76 -2.19
CA VAL A 69 -25.84 -3.49 -3.04
C VAL A 69 -24.95 -2.56 -3.87
N SER A 70 -25.54 -1.51 -4.46
CA SER A 70 -24.80 -0.55 -5.30
C SER A 70 -23.85 0.35 -4.49
N GLU A 71 -24.23 0.70 -3.25
CA GLU A 71 -23.37 1.43 -2.32
C GLU A 71 -22.30 0.50 -1.72
N TYR A 72 -22.64 -0.77 -1.48
CA TYR A 72 -21.74 -1.76 -0.92
C TYR A 72 -20.63 -2.17 -1.90
N TYR A 73 -20.93 -2.41 -3.18
CA TYR A 73 -19.91 -2.86 -4.13
C TYR A 73 -19.19 -1.73 -4.88
N VAL A 74 -19.85 -0.61 -5.16
CA VAL A 74 -19.26 0.47 -5.98
C VAL A 74 -19.36 1.85 -5.35
N ALA A 75 -19.78 1.96 -4.07
CA ALA A 75 -19.96 3.23 -3.37
C ALA A 75 -20.83 4.23 -4.18
N GLY A 76 -21.86 3.69 -4.85
CA GLY A 76 -22.76 4.45 -5.72
C GLY A 76 -22.06 5.12 -6.92
N ARG A 77 -20.79 4.78 -7.20
CA ARG A 77 -19.89 5.47 -8.15
C ARG A 77 -19.71 6.96 -7.85
N ARG A 78 -19.92 7.36 -6.58
CA ARG A 78 -19.87 8.77 -6.12
C ARG A 78 -18.50 9.20 -5.62
N VAL A 79 -17.59 8.24 -5.41
CA VAL A 79 -16.24 8.55 -4.91
C VAL A 79 -15.45 9.31 -5.99
N PRO A 80 -14.92 10.50 -5.66
CA PRO A 80 -14.13 11.29 -6.61
C PRO A 80 -12.84 10.59 -7.04
N ALA A 81 -12.41 10.83 -8.27
CA ALA A 81 -11.26 10.14 -8.88
C ALA A 81 -9.96 10.24 -8.06
N PHE A 82 -9.69 11.39 -7.45
CA PHE A 82 -8.50 11.60 -6.62
C PHE A 82 -8.49 10.67 -5.38
N PHE A 83 -9.62 10.53 -4.69
CA PHE A 83 -9.73 9.63 -3.53
C PHE A 83 -9.65 8.17 -3.91
N ASN A 84 -10.23 7.78 -5.05
CA ASN A 84 -10.04 6.43 -5.59
C ASN A 84 -8.57 6.18 -5.93
N GLY A 85 -7.87 7.16 -6.53
CA GLY A 85 -6.43 7.05 -6.82
C GLY A 85 -5.59 6.87 -5.56
N MET A 86 -5.88 7.63 -4.49
CA MET A 86 -5.22 7.44 -3.19
C MET A 86 -5.51 6.05 -2.61
N ALA A 87 -6.77 5.60 -2.68
CA ALA A 87 -7.15 4.28 -2.20
C ALA A 87 -6.45 3.16 -2.97
N THR A 88 -6.38 3.25 -4.31
CA THR A 88 -5.61 2.33 -5.15
C THR A 88 -4.12 2.38 -4.81
N GLY A 89 -3.57 3.57 -4.55
CA GLY A 89 -2.17 3.73 -4.15
C GLY A 89 -1.86 3.11 -2.78
N ALA A 90 -2.79 3.17 -1.83
CA ALA A 90 -2.63 2.50 -0.53
C ALA A 90 -2.73 0.98 -0.66
N ASP A 91 -3.71 0.48 -1.43
CA ASP A 91 -3.87 -0.95 -1.71
C ASP A 91 -2.65 -1.55 -2.45
N TRP A 92 -2.05 -0.75 -3.34
CA TRP A 92 -0.79 -1.04 -4.01
C TRP A 92 0.38 -1.23 -3.01
N MET A 93 0.39 -0.47 -1.92
CA MET A 93 1.42 -0.48 -0.88
C MET A 93 1.07 -1.45 0.27
N SER A 94 0.72 -2.68 -0.09
CA SER A 94 0.35 -3.74 0.85
C SER A 94 1.56 -4.42 1.51
N ALA A 95 1.33 -5.40 2.40
CA ALA A 95 2.40 -6.12 3.08
C ALA A 95 3.30 -6.88 2.10
N ALA A 96 2.72 -7.44 1.02
CA ALA A 96 3.48 -8.05 -0.06
C ALA A 96 4.46 -7.04 -0.70
N SER A 97 4.02 -5.81 -0.93
CA SER A 97 4.84 -4.77 -1.53
C SER A 97 5.91 -4.27 -0.57
N PHE A 98 5.56 -4.00 0.69
CA PHE A 98 6.53 -3.45 1.65
C PHE A 98 7.57 -4.50 2.08
N ILE A 99 7.10 -5.66 2.56
CA ILE A 99 7.97 -6.72 3.08
C ILE A 99 8.64 -7.47 1.92
N GLY A 100 7.88 -7.78 0.87
CA GLY A 100 8.38 -8.51 -0.29
C GLY A 100 9.43 -7.71 -1.06
N MET A 101 9.21 -6.42 -1.34
CA MET A 101 10.23 -5.62 -2.03
C MET A 101 11.49 -5.44 -1.17
N ALA A 102 11.34 -5.24 0.14
CA ALA A 102 12.50 -5.17 1.03
C ALA A 102 13.32 -6.47 0.97
N GLY A 103 12.65 -7.63 0.97
CA GLY A 103 13.30 -8.93 0.82
C GLY A 103 13.97 -9.13 -0.55
N THR A 104 13.25 -8.81 -1.64
CA THR A 104 13.79 -8.93 -3.00
C THR A 104 14.97 -8.01 -3.23
N LEU A 105 14.91 -6.75 -2.79
CA LEU A 105 16.04 -5.82 -2.91
C LEU A 105 17.21 -6.22 -2.01
N TYR A 106 16.95 -6.81 -0.84
CA TYR A 106 18.00 -7.33 0.02
C TYR A 106 18.76 -8.50 -0.64
N LEU A 107 18.04 -9.40 -1.33
CA LEU A 107 18.63 -10.60 -1.96
C LEU A 107 19.23 -10.31 -3.34
N SER A 108 18.57 -9.50 -4.15
CA SER A 108 18.90 -9.26 -5.56
C SER A 108 19.56 -7.91 -5.80
N GLY A 109 19.71 -7.07 -4.78
CA GLY A 109 20.34 -5.76 -4.90
C GLY A 109 19.67 -4.88 -5.95
N PHE A 110 20.49 -4.26 -6.82
CA PHE A 110 20.04 -3.34 -7.86
C PHE A 110 19.11 -4.00 -8.89
N ASP A 111 19.34 -5.27 -9.24
CA ASP A 111 18.52 -6.01 -10.21
C ASP A 111 17.07 -6.16 -9.73
N GLY A 112 16.85 -6.15 -8.42
CA GLY A 112 15.51 -6.17 -7.82
C GLY A 112 14.67 -4.93 -8.17
N LEU A 113 15.28 -3.81 -8.59
CA LEU A 113 14.55 -2.62 -9.03
C LEU A 113 13.80 -2.84 -10.35
N ALA A 114 14.20 -3.81 -11.16
CA ALA A 114 13.46 -4.18 -12.37
C ALA A 114 12.03 -4.62 -12.04
N PHE A 115 11.82 -5.30 -10.90
CA PHE A 115 10.48 -5.65 -10.42
C PHE A 115 9.63 -4.42 -10.12
N VAL A 116 10.19 -3.41 -9.45
CA VAL A 116 9.49 -2.15 -9.14
C VAL A 116 9.09 -1.45 -10.43
N MET A 117 10.03 -1.29 -11.36
CA MET A 117 9.81 -0.59 -12.62
C MET A 117 8.80 -1.31 -13.51
N GLY A 118 8.95 -2.63 -13.68
CA GLY A 118 8.08 -3.43 -14.55
C GLY A 118 6.64 -3.47 -14.04
N TRP A 119 6.46 -3.67 -12.74
CA TRP A 119 5.14 -3.66 -12.12
C TRP A 119 4.49 -2.27 -12.15
N THR A 120 5.23 -1.21 -11.79
CA THR A 120 4.70 0.17 -11.84
C THR A 120 4.29 0.55 -13.25
N GLY A 121 5.12 0.22 -14.25
CA GLY A 121 4.80 0.41 -15.66
C GLY A 121 3.55 -0.38 -16.08
N GLY A 122 3.43 -1.64 -15.65
CA GLY A 122 2.26 -2.48 -15.91
C GLY A 122 0.96 -1.86 -15.40
N TYR A 123 0.97 -1.23 -14.22
CA TYR A 123 -0.21 -0.53 -13.69
C TYR A 123 -0.59 0.68 -14.54
N CYS A 124 0.38 1.47 -14.99
CA CYS A 124 0.13 2.57 -15.91
C CYS A 124 -0.53 2.07 -17.21
N LEU A 125 -0.04 0.95 -17.76
CA LEU A 125 -0.63 0.33 -18.95
C LEU A 125 -2.08 -0.13 -18.69
N VAL A 126 -2.33 -0.83 -17.57
CA VAL A 126 -3.69 -1.26 -17.20
C VAL A 126 -4.62 -0.06 -17.02
N ALA A 127 -4.16 1.00 -16.34
CA ALA A 127 -4.94 2.20 -16.10
C ALA A 127 -5.28 2.97 -17.39
N LEU A 128 -4.37 3.03 -18.36
CA LEU A 128 -4.56 3.75 -19.61
C LEU A 128 -5.33 2.92 -20.65
N PHE A 129 -5.02 1.62 -20.76
CA PHE A 129 -5.52 0.77 -21.85
C PHE A 129 -6.69 -0.12 -21.48
N LEU A 130 -6.87 -0.48 -20.20
CA LEU A 130 -7.91 -1.43 -19.80
C LEU A 130 -9.03 -0.76 -18.99
N ALA A 131 -8.68 0.07 -18.00
CA ALA A 131 -9.64 0.71 -17.11
C ALA A 131 -10.74 1.53 -17.82
N PRO A 132 -10.47 2.28 -18.93
CA PRO A 132 -11.52 3.02 -19.63
C PRO A 132 -12.58 2.11 -20.25
N TYR A 133 -12.19 0.95 -20.79
CA TYR A 133 -13.13 0.01 -21.40
C TYR A 133 -13.99 -0.69 -20.36
N LEU A 134 -13.38 -1.16 -19.26
CA LEU A 134 -14.11 -1.74 -18.14
C LEU A 134 -15.10 -0.74 -17.53
N ARG A 135 -14.71 0.53 -17.42
CA ARG A 135 -15.59 1.58 -16.91
C ARG A 135 -16.79 1.83 -17.81
N LYS A 136 -16.61 1.79 -19.13
CA LYS A 136 -17.71 1.93 -20.12
C LYS A 136 -18.66 0.73 -20.10
N PHE A 137 -18.15 -0.45 -19.82
CA PHE A 137 -18.92 -1.69 -19.78
C PHE A 137 -19.85 -1.81 -18.55
N GLY A 138 -19.50 -1.19 -17.43
CA GLY A 138 -20.43 -0.93 -16.33
C GLY A 138 -20.70 -2.10 -15.37
N GLN A 139 -20.32 -3.34 -15.71
CA GLN A 139 -20.45 -4.51 -14.83
C GLN A 139 -19.53 -4.45 -13.60
N PHE A 140 -19.85 -5.29 -12.61
CA PHE A 140 -19.18 -5.31 -11.31
C PHE A 140 -17.88 -6.12 -11.28
N THR A 141 -17.69 -7.09 -12.20
CA THR A 141 -16.54 -8.00 -12.17
C THR A 141 -15.88 -8.20 -13.54
N ILE A 142 -14.57 -8.52 -13.55
CA ILE A 142 -13.83 -8.87 -14.77
C ILE A 142 -14.36 -10.16 -15.42
N PRO A 143 -14.70 -11.24 -14.66
CA PRO A 143 -15.30 -12.43 -15.26
C PRO A 143 -16.61 -12.16 -15.99
N ASP A 144 -17.45 -11.25 -15.49
CA ASP A 144 -18.69 -10.85 -16.18
C ASP A 144 -18.38 -10.14 -17.50
N PHE A 145 -17.36 -9.27 -17.51
CA PHE A 145 -16.86 -8.66 -18.73
C PHE A 145 -16.39 -9.69 -19.76
N LEU A 146 -15.64 -10.70 -19.33
CA LEU A 146 -15.16 -11.74 -20.22
C LEU A 146 -16.31 -12.60 -20.77
N GLY A 147 -17.28 -12.97 -19.91
CA GLY A 147 -18.45 -13.76 -20.31
C GLY A 147 -19.33 -13.05 -21.34
N GLU A 148 -19.52 -11.74 -21.19
CA GLU A 148 -20.32 -10.94 -22.13
C GLU A 148 -19.56 -10.65 -23.43
N ARG A 149 -18.26 -10.35 -23.32
CA ARG A 149 -17.42 -10.00 -24.48
C ARG A 149 -17.21 -11.17 -25.43
N TYR A 150 -16.97 -12.37 -24.89
CA TYR A 150 -16.61 -13.54 -25.68
C TYR A 150 -17.75 -14.55 -25.85
N GLY A 151 -18.90 -14.30 -25.21
CA GLY A 151 -20.08 -15.13 -25.31
C GLY A 151 -19.90 -16.49 -24.63
N GLY A 152 -20.37 -16.61 -23.38
CA GLY A 152 -20.64 -17.91 -22.78
C GLY A 152 -20.20 -18.09 -21.34
N ASN A 153 -20.91 -18.98 -20.65
CA ASN A 153 -20.66 -19.30 -19.24
C ASN A 153 -19.28 -19.96 -19.03
N ILE A 154 -18.72 -20.63 -20.03
CA ILE A 154 -17.39 -21.26 -19.93
C ILE A 154 -16.31 -20.20 -19.70
N VAL A 155 -16.30 -19.12 -20.50
CA VAL A 155 -15.32 -18.04 -20.38
C VAL A 155 -15.49 -17.31 -19.04
N ARG A 156 -16.74 -17.08 -18.61
CA ARG A 156 -17.03 -16.52 -17.28
C ARG A 156 -16.47 -17.41 -16.17
N SER A 157 -16.71 -18.72 -16.23
CA SER A 157 -16.22 -19.67 -15.22
C SER A 157 -14.69 -19.71 -15.15
N ILE A 158 -14.00 -19.70 -16.30
CA ILE A 158 -12.53 -19.61 -16.35
C ILE A 158 -12.06 -18.31 -15.67
N GLY A 159 -12.70 -17.18 -15.98
CA GLY A 159 -12.41 -15.90 -15.34
C GLY A 159 -12.62 -15.93 -13.82
N VAL A 160 -13.70 -16.56 -13.35
CA VAL A 160 -13.99 -16.70 -11.91
C VAL A 160 -12.91 -17.56 -11.23
N ILE A 161 -12.55 -18.70 -11.81
CA ILE A 161 -11.50 -19.58 -11.27
C ILE A 161 -10.17 -18.82 -11.20
N ALA A 162 -9.78 -18.13 -12.27
CA ALA A 162 -8.56 -17.34 -12.30
C ALA A 162 -8.57 -16.23 -11.23
N ALA A 163 -9.68 -15.49 -11.11
CA ALA A 163 -9.82 -14.43 -10.12
C ALA A 163 -9.72 -14.97 -8.68
N ILE A 164 -10.37 -16.12 -8.39
CA ILE A 164 -10.30 -16.77 -7.07
C ILE A 164 -8.88 -17.25 -6.79
N THR A 165 -8.23 -17.93 -7.73
CA THR A 165 -6.86 -18.44 -7.55
C THR A 165 -5.88 -17.30 -7.28
N CYS A 166 -5.90 -16.23 -8.09
CA CYS A 166 -5.04 -15.07 -7.87
C CYS A 166 -5.32 -14.40 -6.52
N SER A 167 -6.60 -14.21 -6.17
CA SER A 167 -6.99 -13.59 -4.90
C SER A 167 -6.57 -14.45 -3.70
N PHE A 168 -6.72 -15.77 -3.78
CA PHE A 168 -6.34 -16.69 -2.72
C PHE A 168 -4.84 -16.63 -2.42
N VAL A 169 -4.00 -16.74 -3.46
CA VAL A 169 -2.54 -16.64 -3.31
C VAL A 169 -2.16 -15.30 -2.69
N TYR A 170 -2.79 -14.22 -3.13
CA TYR A 170 -2.53 -12.89 -2.60
C TYR A 170 -2.94 -12.77 -1.12
N VAL A 171 -4.13 -13.23 -0.76
CA VAL A 171 -4.65 -13.18 0.62
C VAL A 171 -3.75 -13.97 1.57
N VAL A 172 -3.21 -15.13 1.16
CA VAL A 172 -2.26 -15.90 1.99
C VAL A 172 -1.03 -15.07 2.35
N ALA A 173 -0.43 -14.38 1.37
CA ALA A 173 0.72 -13.51 1.61
C ALA A 173 0.37 -12.33 2.56
N GLN A 174 -0.83 -11.75 2.43
CA GLN A 174 -1.27 -10.67 3.32
C GLN A 174 -1.53 -11.17 4.74
N ILE A 175 -2.16 -12.33 4.91
CA ILE A 175 -2.41 -12.94 6.23
C ILE A 175 -1.07 -13.17 6.94
N TYR A 176 -0.08 -13.71 6.23
CA TYR A 176 1.26 -13.90 6.77
C TYR A 176 1.89 -12.57 7.19
N GLY A 177 1.81 -11.54 6.36
CA GLY A 177 2.30 -10.20 6.67
C GLY A 177 1.63 -9.61 7.92
N VAL A 178 0.31 -9.70 8.04
CA VAL A 178 -0.46 -9.25 9.22
C VAL A 178 -0.03 -10.01 10.48
N GLY A 179 0.11 -11.34 10.39
CA GLY A 179 0.57 -12.17 11.51
C GLY A 179 1.99 -11.84 11.95
N LEU A 180 2.90 -11.63 10.99
CA LEU A 180 4.28 -11.26 11.26
C LEU A 180 4.37 -9.89 11.95
N ILE A 181 3.68 -8.88 11.44
CA ILE A 181 3.67 -7.54 12.05
C ILE A 181 3.04 -7.62 13.45
N THR A 182 1.86 -8.21 13.57
CA THR A 182 1.14 -8.26 14.85
C THR A 182 1.95 -9.00 15.91
N SER A 183 2.53 -10.16 15.60
CA SER A 183 3.37 -10.90 16.56
C SER A 183 4.64 -10.15 16.96
N ARG A 184 5.27 -9.44 16.02
CA ARG A 184 6.48 -8.64 16.31
C ARG A 184 6.20 -7.44 17.22
N PHE A 185 5.06 -6.78 17.07
CA PHE A 185 4.71 -5.64 17.90
C PHE A 185 4.10 -6.06 19.23
N THR A 186 3.17 -7.02 19.23
CA THR A 186 2.42 -7.47 20.42
C THR A 186 3.16 -8.47 21.30
N GLY A 187 4.11 -9.22 20.73
CA GLY A 187 4.69 -10.39 21.38
C GLY A 187 3.74 -11.59 21.43
N LEU A 188 2.55 -11.49 20.82
CA LEU A 188 1.61 -12.61 20.71
C LEU A 188 2.18 -13.69 19.79
N GLU A 189 1.78 -14.93 20.06
CA GLU A 189 2.01 -16.03 19.14
C GLU A 189 1.44 -15.70 17.75
N PHE A 190 2.15 -16.09 16.69
CA PHE A 190 1.78 -15.80 15.31
C PHE A 190 0.31 -16.11 15.01
N GLY A 191 -0.19 -17.29 15.41
CA GLY A 191 -1.58 -17.68 15.18
C GLY A 191 -2.59 -16.72 15.81
N VAL A 192 -2.39 -16.34 17.07
CA VAL A 192 -3.22 -15.37 17.78
C VAL A 192 -3.12 -13.99 17.12
N GLY A 193 -1.90 -13.58 16.74
CA GLY A 193 -1.64 -12.32 16.04
C GLY A 193 -2.38 -12.23 14.71
N VAL A 194 -2.45 -13.33 13.95
CA VAL A 194 -3.25 -13.42 12.72
C VAL A 194 -4.73 -13.18 13.00
N PHE A 195 -5.32 -13.87 13.97
CA PHE A 195 -6.75 -13.73 14.27
C PHE A 195 -7.11 -12.33 14.77
N VAL A 196 -6.29 -11.74 15.64
CA VAL A 196 -6.51 -10.38 16.14
C VAL A 196 -6.41 -9.36 15.01
N GLY A 197 -5.36 -9.45 14.18
CA GLY A 197 -5.15 -8.54 13.05
C GLY A 197 -6.24 -8.66 12.00
N LEU A 198 -6.62 -9.88 11.61
CA LEU A 198 -7.70 -10.13 10.66
C LEU A 198 -9.06 -9.73 11.22
N GLY A 199 -9.34 -9.99 12.50
CA GLY A 199 -10.58 -9.59 13.16
C GLY A 199 -10.81 -8.08 13.05
N GLY A 200 -9.78 -7.28 13.33
CA GLY A 200 -9.85 -5.82 13.17
C GLY A 200 -10.16 -5.38 11.73
N ILE A 201 -9.49 -5.99 10.75
CA ILE A 201 -9.69 -5.68 9.31
C ILE A 201 -11.08 -6.11 8.82
N LEU A 202 -11.58 -7.25 9.27
CA LEU A 202 -12.90 -7.76 8.89
C LEU A 202 -14.01 -6.87 9.44
N VAL A 203 -13.91 -6.44 10.70
CA VAL A 203 -14.89 -5.52 11.30
C VAL A 203 -14.99 -4.21 10.50
N CYS A 204 -13.87 -3.64 10.06
CA CYS A 204 -13.91 -2.37 9.31
C CYS A 204 -14.38 -2.53 7.85
N SER A 205 -14.09 -3.67 7.21
CA SER A 205 -14.39 -3.88 5.78
C SER A 205 -15.79 -4.45 5.54
N MET A 206 -16.27 -5.38 6.38
CA MET A 206 -17.57 -6.03 6.19
C MET A 206 -18.76 -5.11 6.46
N LEU A 207 -18.62 -4.11 7.34
CA LEU A 207 -19.74 -3.27 7.75
C LEU A 207 -20.14 -2.22 6.69
N GLY A 208 -19.20 -1.67 5.93
CA GLY A 208 -19.47 -0.52 5.05
C GLY A 208 -19.07 -0.66 3.58
N GLY A 209 -18.67 -1.86 3.15
CA GLY A 209 -18.37 -2.17 1.74
C GLY A 209 -17.31 -1.26 1.12
N MET A 210 -17.39 -1.04 -0.19
CA MET A 210 -16.45 -0.26 -0.99
C MET A 210 -16.28 1.17 -0.50
N LYS A 211 -17.34 1.78 0.05
CA LYS A 211 -17.27 3.12 0.64
C LYS A 211 -16.35 3.13 1.86
N ALA A 212 -16.57 2.21 2.81
CA ALA A 212 -15.69 2.08 3.98
C ALA A 212 -14.25 1.81 3.56
N VAL A 213 -14.05 0.83 2.68
CA VAL A 213 -12.73 0.45 2.17
C VAL A 213 -12.03 1.64 1.52
N THR A 214 -12.72 2.42 0.70
CA THR A 214 -12.09 3.58 0.05
C THR A 214 -11.64 4.62 1.07
N TRP A 215 -12.47 4.93 2.07
CA TRP A 215 -12.12 5.93 3.09
C TRP A 215 -11.02 5.45 4.04
N THR A 216 -11.00 4.16 4.42
CA THR A 216 -9.89 3.60 5.20
C THR A 216 -8.59 3.60 4.39
N GLN A 217 -8.65 3.26 3.11
CA GLN A 217 -7.49 3.27 2.22
C GLN A 217 -6.97 4.69 1.97
N VAL A 218 -7.83 5.71 1.89
CA VAL A 218 -7.41 7.13 1.84
C VAL A 218 -6.65 7.53 3.11
N ALA A 219 -7.12 7.11 4.29
CA ALA A 219 -6.41 7.36 5.54
C ALA A 219 -5.05 6.64 5.57
N GLN A 220 -5.02 5.37 5.15
CA GLN A 220 -3.79 4.59 5.02
C GLN A 220 -2.79 5.24 4.06
N TYR A 221 -3.25 5.77 2.93
CA TYR A 221 -2.41 6.47 1.97
C TYR A 221 -1.61 7.61 2.61
N ILE A 222 -2.28 8.45 3.43
CA ILE A 222 -1.63 9.58 4.12
C ILE A 222 -0.53 9.08 5.06
N ILE A 223 -0.85 8.05 5.86
CA ILE A 223 0.09 7.44 6.80
C ILE A 223 1.30 6.87 6.06
N LEU A 224 1.07 6.12 4.97
CA LEU A 224 2.12 5.48 4.17
C LEU A 224 3.03 6.51 3.48
N ILE A 225 2.47 7.56 2.89
CA ILE A 225 3.27 8.62 2.27
C ILE A 225 4.16 9.30 3.30
N ILE A 226 3.63 9.63 4.49
CA ILE A 226 4.44 10.22 5.56
C ILE A 226 5.53 9.23 6.03
N ALA A 227 5.16 7.96 6.23
CA ALA A 227 6.07 6.92 6.69
C ALA A 227 7.21 6.65 5.69
N TYR A 228 6.95 6.67 4.38
CA TYR A 228 7.97 6.48 3.36
C TYR A 228 8.78 7.75 3.07
N MET A 229 8.15 8.91 2.99
CA MET A 229 8.85 10.13 2.65
C MET A 229 9.79 10.59 3.76
N THR A 230 9.43 10.38 5.04
CA THR A 230 10.26 10.81 6.18
C THR A 230 11.70 10.26 6.13
N PRO A 231 11.94 8.93 6.08
CA PRO A 231 13.29 8.38 6.02
C PRO A 231 14.00 8.74 4.71
N VAL A 232 13.28 8.78 3.59
CA VAL A 232 13.88 9.09 2.29
C VAL A 232 14.34 10.54 2.21
N VAL A 233 13.56 11.49 2.72
CA VAL A 233 13.94 12.90 2.83
C VAL A 233 15.13 13.06 3.78
N TRP A 234 15.10 12.39 4.94
CA TRP A 234 16.21 12.42 5.90
C TRP A 234 17.53 11.91 5.29
N LEU A 235 17.48 10.78 4.58
CA LEU A 235 18.63 10.24 3.85
C LEU A 235 19.09 11.17 2.72
N GLY A 236 18.14 11.77 1.98
CA GLY A 236 18.42 12.75 0.94
C GLY A 236 19.23 13.93 1.46
N ILE A 237 18.81 14.52 2.59
CA ILE A 237 19.52 15.62 3.25
C ILE A 237 20.91 15.16 3.68
N LYS A 238 21.04 13.99 4.31
CA LYS A 238 22.31 13.48 4.85
C LYS A 238 23.35 13.19 3.75
N HIS A 239 22.93 12.67 2.60
CA HIS A 239 23.85 12.19 1.56
C HIS A 239 24.06 13.17 0.39
N THR A 240 23.09 14.06 0.15
CA THR A 240 23.09 14.96 -1.01
C THR A 240 22.84 16.43 -0.66
N GLY A 241 22.46 16.74 0.58
CA GLY A 241 22.07 18.09 1.00
C GLY A 241 20.71 18.55 0.48
N SER A 242 20.05 17.77 -0.39
CA SER A 242 18.72 18.10 -0.93
C SER A 242 17.62 17.37 -0.15
N PRO A 243 16.57 18.08 0.30
CA PRO A 243 15.41 17.46 0.92
C PRO A 243 14.46 16.80 -0.10
N ILE A 244 14.71 16.94 -1.40
CA ILE A 244 13.86 16.39 -2.46
C ILE A 244 14.42 15.04 -2.91
N PRO A 245 13.77 13.91 -2.55
CA PRO A 245 14.27 12.57 -2.88
C PRO A 245 14.55 12.34 -4.36
N GLN A 246 13.72 12.90 -5.24
CA GLN A 246 13.82 12.73 -6.68
C GLN A 246 15.12 13.34 -7.23
N VAL A 247 15.56 14.45 -6.65
CA VAL A 247 16.83 15.11 -7.00
C VAL A 247 18.01 14.37 -6.35
N ALA A 248 17.85 14.00 -5.08
CA ALA A 248 18.87 13.23 -4.34
C ALA A 248 19.16 11.87 -4.98
N TYR A 249 18.15 11.23 -5.58
CA TYR A 249 18.24 9.92 -6.19
C TYR A 249 19.24 9.89 -7.35
N GLY A 250 19.18 10.86 -8.27
CA GLY A 250 20.09 10.91 -9.42
C GLY A 250 21.57 10.99 -9.03
N VAL A 251 21.88 11.84 -8.04
CA VAL A 251 23.24 11.99 -7.50
C VAL A 251 23.69 10.74 -6.73
N THR A 252 22.78 10.16 -5.93
CA THR A 252 23.08 8.96 -5.13
C THR A 252 23.32 7.75 -6.03
N LEU A 253 22.55 7.60 -7.11
CA LEU A 253 22.69 6.51 -8.06
C LEU A 253 24.07 6.50 -8.74
N GLN A 254 24.58 7.67 -9.13
CA GLN A 254 25.93 7.78 -9.67
C GLN A 254 26.99 7.35 -8.66
N LYS A 255 26.88 7.84 -7.41
CA LYS A 255 27.79 7.45 -6.31
C LYS A 255 27.76 5.94 -6.04
N VAL A 256 26.58 5.34 -6.04
CA VAL A 256 26.40 3.88 -5.84
C VAL A 256 27.03 3.11 -6.99
N GLY A 257 26.80 3.52 -8.24
CA GLY A 257 27.43 2.87 -9.40
C GLY A 257 28.96 2.96 -9.40
N ASP A 258 29.52 4.09 -8.94
CA ASP A 258 30.97 4.24 -8.80
C ASP A 258 31.54 3.38 -7.67
N LEU A 259 30.83 3.26 -6.55
CA LEU A 259 31.19 2.35 -5.45
C LEU A 259 31.10 0.89 -5.90
N GLU A 260 30.06 0.52 -6.64
CA GLU A 260 29.87 -0.83 -7.16
C GLU A 260 31.00 -1.23 -8.11
N LYS A 261 31.44 -0.32 -8.99
CA LYS A 261 32.64 -0.53 -9.83
C LYS A 261 33.90 -0.75 -9.00
N LYS A 262 34.10 0.06 -7.94
CA LYS A 262 35.26 -0.08 -7.04
C LYS A 262 35.24 -1.41 -6.29
N ILE A 263 34.10 -1.81 -5.74
CA ILE A 263 33.94 -3.07 -5.01
C ILE A 263 34.12 -4.25 -5.97
N THR A 264 33.53 -4.19 -7.16
CA THR A 264 33.66 -5.24 -8.18
C THR A 264 35.09 -5.42 -8.67
N ALA A 265 35.87 -4.34 -8.71
CA ALA A 265 37.28 -4.35 -9.07
C ALA A 265 38.22 -4.60 -7.88
N ASP A 266 37.71 -4.74 -6.64
CA ASP A 266 38.53 -4.99 -5.46
C ASP A 266 39.20 -6.38 -5.57
N PRO A 267 40.54 -6.47 -5.51
CA PRO A 267 41.25 -7.74 -5.60
C PRO A 267 40.75 -8.82 -4.64
N LYS A 268 40.33 -8.43 -3.42
CA LYS A 268 39.81 -9.38 -2.41
C LYS A 268 38.43 -9.90 -2.79
N GLU A 269 37.59 -9.04 -3.36
CA GLU A 269 36.26 -9.42 -3.83
C GLU A 269 36.35 -10.36 -5.04
N VAL A 270 37.31 -10.10 -5.94
CA VAL A 270 37.63 -10.98 -7.08
C VAL A 270 38.13 -12.34 -6.58
N GLU A 271 39.01 -12.37 -5.58
CA GLU A 271 39.50 -13.60 -4.95
C GLU A 271 38.35 -14.42 -4.35
N VAL A 272 37.49 -13.79 -3.54
CA VAL A 272 36.32 -14.45 -2.93
C VAL A 272 35.39 -15.03 -4.00
N ARG A 273 35.09 -14.27 -5.06
CA ARG A 273 34.28 -14.76 -6.20
C ARG A 273 34.94 -15.93 -6.92
N GLY A 274 36.26 -15.93 -7.04
CA GLY A 274 37.04 -17.05 -7.56
C GLY A 274 36.88 -18.31 -6.72
N ILE A 275 36.98 -18.19 -5.38
CA ILE A 275 36.78 -19.29 -4.44
C ILE A 275 35.35 -19.85 -4.54
N PHE A 276 34.33 -18.99 -4.61
CA PHE A 276 32.94 -19.43 -4.77
C PHE A 276 32.69 -20.15 -6.09
N LYS A 277 33.26 -19.66 -7.20
CA LYS A 277 33.18 -20.34 -8.51
C LYS A 277 33.87 -21.70 -8.52
N ALA A 278 34.96 -21.86 -7.78
CA ALA A 278 35.67 -23.14 -7.67
C ALA A 278 34.93 -24.18 -6.81
N ARG A 279 33.96 -23.75 -5.99
CA ARG A 279 33.12 -24.62 -5.13
C ARG A 279 31.77 -25.00 -5.76
N ALA A 280 31.34 -24.28 -6.80
CA ALA A 280 30.11 -24.51 -7.54
C ALA A 280 30.33 -25.52 -8.67
#